data_AF-A0A565BXE1-F1
#
_entry.id   AF-A0A565BXE1-F1
#
_cell.length_a   1.000
_cell.length_b   1.000
_cell.length_c   1.000
_cell.angle_alpha   90.00
_cell.angle_beta   90.00
_cell.angle_gamma   90.00
#
_symmetry.space_group_name_H-M   'P 1'
#
loop_
_entity.id
_entity.type
_entity.pdbx_description
1 polymer ?
#
loop_
_entity_poly.entity_id
_entity_poly.type
_entity_poly.pdbx_seq_one_letter_code
_entity_poly.pdbx_strand_id
1 'polypeptide(L)'
;MGFSVSDFPFVVRSDSRDPRSFPSHGEVLAYLQDFAKEFEIEEMIRFETTVVRVAPAKEESGNGGFESTEKEKKVGRDEIYDALVVCNGHYTEPLLAEIPGISSWPGKEMHSHNYRIPEPFKDLVVVRIGNAASAEDISRDIARAAKEVHVASGSNAADTYIKQAAPWLSFIGIAWKVVPFPMFELQSNWIAGALSGRITLPSEEDMMVEIETLYATHEAQGIPKRYTHHLGITQFEYKNWLASQFGCSGTEEWRKETYLTTGVRKRRIGKSSLCFSSLPRFLFV
;
A
#
# COMPACT_ATOMS: atom_id res chain seq x y z
N MET A 1 10.66 -1.05 16.72
CA MET A 1 9.21 -0.76 16.56
C MET A 1 8.59 -1.84 15.68
N GLY A 2 7.28 -2.15 15.78
CA GLY A 2 6.71 -3.32 15.07
C GLY A 2 6.78 -3.29 13.53
N PHE A 3 7.08 -2.15 12.92
CA PHE A 3 7.20 -1.99 11.47
C PHE A 3 8.64 -1.82 10.96
N SER A 4 9.66 -1.88 11.81
CA SER A 4 11.04 -1.65 11.37
C SER A 4 11.56 -2.75 10.44
N VAL A 5 12.42 -2.36 9.49
CA VAL A 5 13.26 -3.28 8.70
C VAL A 5 14.16 -4.07 9.65
N SER A 6 14.49 -5.32 9.30
CA SER A 6 15.12 -6.29 10.21
C SER A 6 16.55 -5.89 10.61
N ASP A 7 17.32 -5.36 9.67
CA ASP A 7 18.71 -4.90 9.84
C ASP A 7 18.83 -3.40 10.16
N PHE A 8 17.72 -2.65 10.11
CA PHE A 8 17.69 -1.22 10.40
C PHE A 8 16.55 -0.88 11.38
N PRO A 9 16.76 -1.11 12.68
CA PRO A 9 15.71 -0.97 13.67
C PRO A 9 15.26 0.49 13.78
N PHE A 10 13.95 0.69 13.87
CA PHE A 10 13.35 2.00 14.13
C PHE A 10 13.59 2.36 15.60
N VAL A 11 14.67 3.10 15.83
CA VAL A 11 15.11 3.61 17.13
C VAL A 11 15.31 5.12 17.04
N VAL A 12 15.10 5.80 18.16
CA VAL A 12 15.35 7.24 18.27
C VAL A 12 16.86 7.49 18.19
N ARG A 13 17.31 8.18 17.15
CA ARG A 13 18.74 8.43 16.89
C ARG A 13 19.29 9.74 17.47
N SER A 14 18.42 10.66 17.89
CA SER A 14 18.80 11.92 18.56
C SER A 14 17.69 12.48 19.45
N ASP A 15 18.05 13.36 20.38
CA ASP A 15 17.11 14.00 21.33
C ASP A 15 16.04 14.87 20.65
N SER A 16 16.26 15.26 19.40
CA SER A 16 15.33 16.06 18.58
C SER A 16 14.26 15.23 17.86
N ARG A 17 14.34 13.89 17.92
CA ARG A 17 13.40 12.97 17.24
C ARG A 17 12.15 12.72 18.07
N ASP A 18 11.09 12.27 17.41
CA ASP A 18 9.84 11.90 18.07
C ASP A 18 9.95 10.51 18.73
N PRO A 19 9.96 10.40 20.08
CA PRO A 19 10.21 9.13 20.76
C PRO A 19 8.96 8.25 20.91
N ARG A 20 7.81 8.68 20.39
CA ARG A 20 6.54 8.00 20.62
C ARG A 20 6.48 6.66 19.87
N SER A 21 5.78 5.69 20.46
CA SER A 21 5.46 4.41 19.80
C SER A 21 4.43 4.53 18.68
N PHE A 22 3.88 5.72 18.43
CA PHE A 22 3.08 6.07 17.25
C PHE A 22 3.49 7.50 16.85
N PRO A 23 4.65 7.66 16.19
CA PRO A 23 5.20 8.97 15.88
C PRO A 23 4.48 9.57 14.66
N SER A 24 4.77 10.83 14.39
CA SER A 24 4.24 11.51 13.19
C SER A 24 4.81 10.93 11.89
N HIS A 25 4.16 11.23 10.76
CA HIS A 25 4.70 10.89 9.43
C HIS A 25 6.08 11.54 9.17
N GLY A 26 6.39 12.68 9.82
CA GLY A 26 7.69 13.34 9.69
C GLY A 26 8.82 12.51 10.29
N GLU A 27 8.57 11.82 11.40
CA GLU A 27 9.55 10.90 11.99
C GLU A 27 9.76 9.67 11.10
N VAL A 28 8.67 9.12 10.55
CA VAL A 28 8.74 7.98 9.62
C VAL A 28 9.51 8.36 8.35
N LEU A 29 9.25 9.54 7.79
CA LEU A 29 10.00 10.07 6.63
C LEU A 29 11.49 10.11 6.94
N ALA A 30 11.87 10.68 8.08
CA ALA A 30 13.29 10.82 8.35
C ALA A 30 13.96 9.50 8.77
N TYR A 31 13.23 8.52 9.30
CA TYR A 31 13.74 7.14 9.38
C TYR A 31 14.05 6.55 8.00
N LEU A 32 13.19 6.79 7.00
CA LEU A 32 13.43 6.33 5.63
C LEU A 32 14.60 7.07 4.95
N GLN A 33 14.78 8.35 5.25
CA GLN A 33 15.95 9.12 4.80
C GLN A 33 17.24 8.60 5.45
N ASP A 34 17.22 8.33 6.75
CA ASP A 34 18.35 7.72 7.46
C ASP A 34 18.68 6.34 6.87
N PHE A 35 17.66 5.53 6.56
CA PHE A 35 17.82 4.24 5.90
C PHE A 35 18.46 4.39 4.52
N ALA A 36 17.92 5.28 3.67
CA ALA A 36 18.44 5.50 2.32
C ALA A 36 19.89 5.99 2.32
N LYS A 37 20.25 6.83 3.30
CA LYS A 37 21.61 7.33 3.51
C LYS A 37 22.57 6.25 4.01
N GLU A 38 22.18 5.46 5.01
CA GLU A 38 23.02 4.40 5.59
C GLU A 38 23.44 3.38 4.53
N PHE A 39 22.50 2.99 3.65
CA PHE A 39 22.71 1.99 2.62
C PHE A 39 23.08 2.59 1.25
N GLU A 40 23.39 3.89 1.19
CA GLU A 40 23.83 4.60 -0.02
C GLU A 40 22.85 4.46 -1.21
N ILE A 41 21.56 4.30 -0.92
CA ILE A 41 20.50 4.09 -1.92
C ILE A 41 20.23 5.38 -2.69
N GLU A 42 20.41 6.54 -2.06
CA GLU A 42 20.14 7.85 -2.69
C GLU A 42 20.95 8.05 -3.98
N GLU A 43 22.17 7.52 -4.05
CA GLU A 43 23.04 7.64 -5.24
C GLU A 43 22.51 6.82 -6.42
N MET A 44 21.64 5.84 -6.16
CA MET A 44 21.03 4.98 -7.18
C MET A 44 19.70 5.54 -7.71
N ILE A 45 19.18 6.62 -7.11
CA ILE A 45 17.86 7.18 -7.44
C ILE A 45 18.00 8.37 -8.39
N ARG A 46 17.24 8.34 -9.49
CA ARG A 46 17.01 9.51 -10.35
C ARG A 46 15.73 10.22 -9.93
N PHE A 47 15.87 11.26 -9.12
CA PHE A 47 14.73 12.11 -8.75
C PHE A 47 14.21 12.94 -9.94
N GLU A 48 13.01 13.50 -9.81
CA GLU A 48 12.35 14.30 -10.86
C GLU A 48 12.18 13.58 -12.21
N THR A 49 12.26 12.25 -12.21
CA THR A 49 12.19 11.39 -13.40
C THR A 49 10.93 10.55 -13.33
N THR A 50 10.02 10.75 -14.28
CA THR A 50 8.77 9.98 -14.35
C THR A 50 8.88 8.92 -15.43
N VAL A 51 8.69 7.65 -15.07
CA VAL A 51 8.51 6.57 -16.03
C VAL A 51 7.13 6.73 -16.66
N VAL A 52 7.08 6.95 -17.98
CA VAL A 52 5.82 7.17 -18.72
C VAL A 52 5.42 5.99 -19.59
N ARG A 53 6.36 5.09 -19.90
CA ARG A 53 6.11 3.89 -20.68
C ARG A 53 7.12 2.81 -20.35
N VAL A 54 6.64 1.58 -20.34
CA VAL A 54 7.46 0.36 -20.33
C VAL A 54 6.93 -0.54 -21.44
N ALA A 55 7.81 -1.08 -22.29
CA ALA A 55 7.45 -2.10 -23.26
C ALA A 55 8.64 -3.03 -23.55
N PRO A 56 8.37 -4.24 -24.08
CA PRO A 56 9.44 -5.09 -24.61
C PRO A 56 10.31 -4.33 -25.62
N ALA A 57 11.62 -4.48 -25.52
CA ALA A 57 12.58 -3.92 -26.46
C ALA A 57 12.44 -4.60 -27.84
N LYS A 58 12.72 -3.86 -28.91
CA LYS A 58 12.63 -4.37 -30.29
C LYS A 58 13.73 -5.40 -30.56
N GLU A 59 13.43 -6.43 -31.35
CA GLU A 59 14.33 -7.56 -31.66
C GLU A 59 15.70 -7.15 -32.25
N GLU A 60 15.80 -5.99 -32.90
CA GLU A 60 17.06 -5.46 -33.46
C GLU A 60 18.12 -5.08 -32.40
N SER A 61 17.74 -5.04 -31.11
CA SER A 61 18.61 -4.61 -30.00
C SER A 61 19.59 -5.68 -29.50
N GLY A 62 19.58 -6.88 -30.10
CA GLY A 62 20.59 -7.93 -29.89
C GLY A 62 20.47 -8.72 -28.58
N ASN A 63 19.81 -8.20 -27.55
CA ASN A 63 19.41 -8.92 -26.34
C ASN A 63 17.96 -8.54 -26.01
N GLY A 64 17.15 -9.53 -25.62
CA GLY A 64 15.84 -9.25 -25.02
C GLY A 64 15.98 -8.31 -23.82
N GLY A 65 15.03 -7.40 -23.64
CA GLY A 65 15.04 -6.39 -22.58
C GLY A 65 13.80 -5.50 -22.65
N PHE A 66 13.72 -4.46 -21.84
CA PHE A 66 12.59 -3.51 -21.82
C PHE A 66 13.05 -2.10 -22.05
N GLU A 67 12.36 -1.40 -22.94
CA GLU A 67 12.54 0.03 -23.13
C GLU A 67 11.65 0.76 -22.12
N SER A 68 12.30 1.40 -21.15
CA SER A 68 11.66 2.37 -20.25
C SER A 68 11.81 3.74 -20.87
N THR A 69 10.68 4.42 -21.15
CA THR A 69 10.68 5.82 -21.53
C THR A 69 10.52 6.66 -20.27
N GLU A 70 11.55 7.43 -19.97
CA GLU A 70 11.62 8.36 -18.85
C GLU A 70 11.42 9.80 -19.34
N LYS A 71 10.74 10.62 -18.53
CA LYS A 71 10.59 12.05 -18.79
C LYS A 71 11.21 12.85 -17.66
N GLU A 72 12.31 13.54 -17.97
CA GLU A 72 12.94 14.54 -17.11
C GLU A 72 12.80 15.91 -17.77
N LYS A 73 12.16 16.90 -17.13
CA LYS A 73 12.13 18.30 -17.58
C LYS A 73 11.86 18.52 -19.09
N LYS A 74 11.07 17.64 -19.71
CA LYS A 74 10.68 17.58 -21.15
C LYS A 74 11.68 16.90 -22.11
N VAL A 75 12.79 16.35 -21.63
CA VAL A 75 13.66 15.47 -22.39
C VAL A 75 13.18 14.03 -22.15
N GLY A 76 12.88 13.32 -23.24
CA GLY A 76 12.60 11.89 -23.21
C GLY A 76 13.91 11.11 -23.29
N ARG A 77 14.06 10.08 -22.45
CA ARG A 77 15.16 9.13 -22.55
C ARG A 77 14.57 7.72 -22.59
N ASP A 78 15.10 6.91 -23.50
CA ASP A 78 14.82 5.49 -23.56
C ASP A 78 16.04 4.71 -23.05
N GLU A 79 15.84 3.83 -22.08
CA GLU A 79 16.88 2.95 -21.53
C GLU A 79 16.41 1.50 -21.53
N ILE A 80 17.34 0.58 -21.79
CA ILE A 80 17.08 -0.86 -21.85
C ILE A 80 17.48 -1.49 -20.51
N TYR A 81 16.55 -2.28 -19.96
CA TYR A 81 16.75 -3.02 -18.72
C TYR A 81 16.46 -4.52 -18.91
N ASP A 82 17.22 -5.37 -18.21
CA ASP A 82 17.01 -6.83 -18.20
C ASP A 82 15.78 -7.24 -17.38
N ALA A 83 15.47 -6.47 -16.32
CA ALA A 83 14.36 -6.74 -15.42
C ALA A 83 13.75 -5.45 -14.89
N LEU A 84 12.47 -5.52 -14.52
CA LEU A 84 11.71 -4.41 -13.97
C LEU A 84 11.07 -4.80 -12.64
N VAL A 85 11.23 -3.94 -11.65
CA VAL A 85 10.60 -4.06 -10.32
C VAL A 85 9.74 -2.83 -10.08
N VAL A 86 8.43 -3.02 -10.04
CA VAL A 86 7.45 -1.94 -9.89
C VAL A 86 7.19 -1.67 -8.42
N CYS A 87 7.52 -0.46 -7.97
CA CYS A 87 7.41 0.03 -6.59
C CYS A 87 6.63 1.36 -6.48
N ASN A 88 5.73 1.65 -7.42
CA ASN A 88 5.05 2.95 -7.52
C ASN A 88 3.96 3.19 -6.46
N GLY A 89 3.65 2.18 -5.65
CA GLY A 89 2.59 2.23 -4.65
C GLY A 89 1.18 2.19 -5.26
N HIS A 90 0.18 2.10 -4.38
CA HIS A 90 -1.23 1.92 -4.78
C HIS A 90 -2.21 2.72 -3.89
N TYR A 91 -1.76 3.82 -3.28
CA TYR A 91 -2.57 4.71 -2.44
C TYR A 91 -2.70 6.15 -3.02
N THR A 92 -2.37 6.31 -4.30
CA THR A 92 -2.42 7.62 -4.99
C THR A 92 -3.70 7.77 -5.81
N GLU A 93 -4.04 6.78 -6.63
CA GLU A 93 -5.27 6.81 -7.45
C GLU A 93 -6.50 6.50 -6.59
N PRO A 94 -7.47 7.43 -6.45
CA PRO A 94 -8.63 7.25 -5.60
C PRO A 94 -9.68 6.34 -6.24
N LEU A 95 -10.25 5.43 -5.45
CA LEU A 95 -11.44 4.69 -5.83
C LEU A 95 -12.68 5.46 -5.35
N LEU A 96 -13.43 6.04 -6.28
CA LEU A 96 -14.61 6.86 -5.95
C LEU A 96 -15.83 5.99 -5.67
N ALA A 97 -16.57 6.34 -4.62
CA ALA A 97 -17.81 5.66 -4.29
C ALA A 97 -18.96 6.17 -5.17
N GLU A 98 -19.78 5.26 -5.68
CA GLU A 98 -21.05 5.65 -6.31
C GLU A 98 -22.06 6.03 -5.23
N ILE A 99 -22.45 7.29 -5.19
CA ILE A 99 -23.41 7.83 -4.22
C ILE A 99 -24.67 8.28 -4.98
N PRO A 100 -25.82 7.62 -4.78
CA PRO A 100 -27.06 8.01 -5.47
C PRO A 100 -27.42 9.47 -5.22
N GLY A 101 -27.63 10.24 -6.30
CA GLY A 101 -28.03 11.65 -6.23
C GLY A 101 -26.90 12.66 -5.96
N ILE A 102 -25.63 12.22 -5.90
CA ILE A 102 -24.48 13.09 -5.60
C ILE A 102 -24.30 14.23 -6.60
N SER A 103 -24.63 14.02 -7.87
CA SER A 103 -24.52 15.04 -8.93
C SER A 103 -25.43 16.25 -8.71
N SER A 104 -26.57 16.05 -8.03
CA SER A 104 -27.54 17.11 -7.72
C SER A 104 -27.34 17.71 -6.33
N TRP A 105 -26.34 17.22 -5.60
CA TRP A 105 -26.15 17.61 -4.22
C TRP A 105 -25.33 18.89 -4.10
N PRO A 106 -25.81 19.91 -3.36
CA PRO A 106 -25.21 21.25 -3.36
C PRO A 106 -24.03 21.40 -2.39
N GLY A 107 -23.64 20.32 -1.70
CA GLY A 107 -22.53 20.32 -0.75
C GLY A 107 -21.17 20.19 -1.44
N LYS A 108 -20.12 20.07 -0.64
CA LYS A 108 -18.75 19.85 -1.13
C LYS A 108 -18.44 18.36 -1.07
N GLU A 109 -17.80 17.83 -2.10
CA GLU A 109 -17.30 16.45 -2.14
C GLU A 109 -15.77 16.47 -2.16
N MET A 110 -15.15 15.56 -1.43
CA MET A 110 -13.71 15.36 -1.40
C MET A 110 -13.45 13.86 -1.22
N HIS A 111 -12.39 13.34 -1.84
CA HIS A 111 -11.87 12.02 -1.48
C HIS A 111 -10.78 12.17 -0.41
N SER A 112 -10.69 11.21 0.52
CA SER A 112 -9.64 11.15 1.56
C SER A 112 -8.20 11.42 1.07
N HIS A 113 -7.86 11.07 -0.18
CA HIS A 113 -6.58 11.39 -0.82
C HIS A 113 -6.24 12.89 -0.82
N ASN A 114 -7.25 13.76 -0.85
CA ASN A 114 -7.11 15.22 -0.85
C ASN A 114 -7.22 15.84 0.55
N TYR A 115 -7.54 15.05 1.58
CA TYR A 115 -7.56 15.54 2.97
C TYR A 115 -6.15 15.94 3.42
N ARG A 116 -6.01 17.07 4.12
CA ARG A 116 -4.72 17.53 4.65
C ARG A 116 -4.79 17.93 6.11
N ILE A 117 -5.77 18.75 6.47
CA ILE A 117 -5.90 19.36 7.80
C ILE A 117 -7.38 19.55 8.16
N PRO A 118 -7.76 19.59 9.45
CA PRO A 118 -9.15 19.64 9.89
C PRO A 118 -9.79 21.04 9.88
N GLU A 119 -9.01 22.12 9.90
CA GLU A 119 -9.50 23.51 10.03
C GLU A 119 -10.51 23.93 8.96
N PRO A 120 -10.38 23.53 7.66
CA PRO A 120 -11.40 23.83 6.64
C PRO A 120 -12.78 23.22 6.91
N PHE A 121 -12.86 22.25 7.83
CA PHE A 121 -14.10 21.57 8.21
C PHE A 121 -14.76 22.21 9.44
N LYS A 122 -14.20 23.31 9.96
CA LYS A 122 -14.71 23.98 11.15
C LYS A 122 -16.19 24.32 11.02
N ASP A 123 -16.96 23.97 12.05
CA ASP A 123 -18.41 24.20 12.15
C ASP A 123 -19.27 23.52 11.06
N LEU A 124 -18.69 22.64 10.23
CA LEU A 124 -19.40 21.88 9.21
C LEU A 124 -19.94 20.55 9.75
N VAL A 125 -20.99 20.04 9.11
CA VAL A 125 -21.48 18.67 9.30
C VAL A 125 -20.87 17.80 8.19
N VAL A 126 -20.06 16.83 8.58
CA VAL A 126 -19.26 16.01 7.66
C VAL A 126 -19.81 14.58 7.64
N VAL A 127 -19.93 13.99 6.45
CA VAL A 127 -20.24 12.56 6.28
C VAL A 127 -18.99 11.88 5.74
N ARG A 128 -18.45 10.94 6.51
CA ARG A 128 -17.34 10.08 6.08
C ARG A 128 -17.89 8.81 5.46
N ILE A 129 -17.43 8.47 4.26
CA ILE A 129 -17.77 7.22 3.58
C ILE A 129 -16.58 6.26 3.60
N GLY A 130 -16.82 5.01 3.97
CA GLY A 130 -15.82 3.94 3.97
C GLY A 130 -15.68 3.27 5.33
N ASN A 131 -14.87 2.20 5.42
CA ASN A 131 -14.69 1.43 6.66
C ASN A 131 -13.22 1.00 6.89
N ALA A 132 -12.28 1.81 6.40
CA ALA A 132 -10.85 1.54 6.49
C ALA A 132 -10.16 2.43 7.54
N ALA A 133 -8.88 2.15 7.80
CA ALA A 133 -8.09 2.87 8.81
C ALA A 133 -8.02 4.38 8.54
N SER A 134 -7.74 4.78 7.29
CA SER A 134 -7.70 6.19 6.90
C SER A 134 -9.01 6.90 7.22
N ALA A 135 -10.13 6.25 6.94
CA ALA A 135 -11.44 6.81 7.20
C ALA A 135 -11.67 6.98 8.72
N GLU A 136 -11.14 6.12 9.59
CA GLU A 136 -11.26 6.30 11.05
C GLU A 136 -10.36 7.43 11.56
N ASP A 137 -9.13 7.49 11.08
CA ASP A 137 -8.14 8.46 11.53
C ASP A 137 -8.52 9.87 11.06
N ILE A 138 -8.99 10.02 9.82
CA ILE A 138 -9.53 11.28 9.30
C ILE A 138 -10.79 11.70 10.06
N SER A 139 -11.73 10.78 10.34
CA SER A 139 -12.92 11.12 11.14
C SER A 139 -12.55 11.64 12.54
N ARG A 140 -11.56 11.02 13.20
CA ARG A 140 -11.07 11.46 14.51
C ARG A 140 -10.39 12.82 14.45
N ASP A 141 -9.65 13.11 13.38
CA ASP A 141 -8.96 14.38 13.20
C ASP A 141 -9.94 15.51 12.85
N ILE A 142 -10.84 15.28 11.91
CA ILE A 142 -11.91 16.22 11.53
C ILE A 142 -12.81 16.56 12.73
N ALA A 143 -13.14 15.58 13.58
CA ALA A 143 -13.97 15.77 14.77
C ALA A 143 -13.38 16.78 15.78
N ARG A 144 -12.10 17.17 15.64
CA ARG A 144 -11.48 18.24 16.46
C ARG A 144 -11.96 19.63 16.06
N ALA A 145 -12.49 19.80 14.85
CA ALA A 145 -12.91 21.09 14.31
C ALA A 145 -14.37 21.11 13.82
N ALA A 146 -14.86 20.01 13.26
CA ALA A 146 -16.21 19.91 12.70
C ALA A 146 -17.29 19.99 13.78
N LYS A 147 -18.49 20.45 13.38
CA LYS A 147 -19.67 20.45 14.26
C LYS A 147 -20.10 19.01 14.58
N GLU A 148 -20.21 18.19 13.54
CA GLU A 148 -20.68 16.80 13.61
C GLU A 148 -19.98 15.96 12.52
N VAL A 149 -19.67 14.70 12.84
CA VAL A 149 -19.11 13.72 11.89
C VAL A 149 -19.98 12.48 11.89
N HIS A 150 -20.67 12.22 10.77
CA HIS A 150 -21.47 11.02 10.56
C HIS A 150 -20.67 9.98 9.78
N VAL A 151 -20.86 8.71 10.12
CA VAL A 151 -20.13 7.60 9.52
C VAL A 151 -21.09 6.76 8.68
N ALA A 152 -20.80 6.65 7.39
CA ALA A 152 -21.46 5.76 6.46
C ALA A 152 -20.51 4.64 6.04
N SER A 153 -20.86 3.40 6.34
CA SER A 153 -20.09 2.20 5.96
C SER A 153 -20.87 1.39 4.92
N GLY A 154 -20.37 1.35 3.69
CA GLY A 154 -20.87 0.48 2.61
C GLY A 154 -19.75 -0.38 2.02
N SER A 155 -20.12 -1.37 1.21
CA SER A 155 -19.19 -2.21 0.45
C SER A 155 -19.43 -2.00 -1.04
N ASN A 156 -18.54 -1.27 -1.72
CA ASN A 156 -18.58 -1.15 -3.18
C ASN A 156 -17.79 -2.28 -3.85
N ALA A 157 -18.25 -2.71 -5.01
CA ALA A 157 -17.58 -3.65 -5.88
C ALA A 157 -16.86 -2.87 -6.99
N ALA A 158 -15.56 -3.11 -7.16
CA ALA A 158 -14.81 -2.70 -8.33
C ALA A 158 -13.87 -3.84 -8.66
N ASP A 159 -13.95 -4.34 -9.90
CA ASP A 159 -13.14 -5.44 -10.41
C ASP A 159 -12.46 -4.98 -11.70
N THR A 160 -11.14 -4.84 -11.68
CA THR A 160 -10.33 -4.83 -12.92
C THR A 160 -8.93 -5.32 -12.58
N TYR A 161 -8.46 -6.35 -13.28
CA TYR A 161 -7.13 -6.93 -13.09
C TYR A 161 -6.52 -7.30 -14.44
N ILE A 162 -5.22 -7.07 -14.57
CA ILE A 162 -4.40 -7.48 -15.73
C ILE A 162 -3.70 -8.79 -15.35
N LYS A 163 -4.00 -9.87 -16.06
CA LYS A 163 -3.23 -11.12 -15.98
C LYS A 163 -1.98 -10.96 -16.85
N GLN A 164 -0.80 -10.98 -16.26
CA GLN A 164 0.43 -11.21 -17.03
C GLN A 164 1.47 -11.91 -16.17
N ALA A 165 1.84 -13.13 -16.57
CA ALA A 165 2.98 -13.85 -16.02
C ALA A 165 4.22 -13.41 -16.81
N ALA A 166 5.15 -12.79 -16.11
CA ALA A 166 6.40 -12.31 -16.70
C ALA A 166 7.48 -12.41 -15.60
N PRO A 167 8.37 -13.41 -15.63
CA PRO A 167 9.39 -13.58 -14.58
C PRO A 167 10.39 -12.41 -14.53
N TRP A 168 10.44 -11.59 -15.57
CA TRP A 168 11.25 -10.37 -15.70
C TRP A 168 10.53 -9.10 -15.20
N LEU A 169 9.24 -9.18 -14.86
CA LEU A 169 8.45 -8.10 -14.27
C LEU A 169 7.96 -8.54 -12.90
N SER A 170 8.34 -7.79 -11.88
CA SER A 170 7.93 -8.06 -10.51
C SER A 170 7.34 -6.82 -9.88
N PHE A 171 6.57 -7.03 -8.81
CA PHE A 171 5.92 -5.96 -8.08
C PHE A 171 6.24 -6.09 -6.59
N ILE A 172 6.60 -4.97 -5.96
CA ILE A 172 6.75 -4.90 -4.51
C ILE A 172 5.56 -4.13 -3.95
N GLY A 173 4.97 -4.67 -2.89
CA GLY A 173 3.96 -3.97 -2.10
C GLY A 173 2.56 -3.88 -2.69
N ILE A 174 2.15 -4.85 -3.52
CA ILE A 174 0.75 -4.97 -3.98
C ILE A 174 -0.21 -5.42 -2.87
N ALA A 175 0.30 -6.17 -1.89
CA ALA A 175 -0.50 -6.67 -0.78
C ALA A 175 -0.92 -5.55 0.18
N TRP A 176 -2.18 -5.57 0.61
CA TRP A 176 -2.74 -4.59 1.55
C TRP A 176 -3.27 -5.25 2.83
N LYS A 177 -3.48 -4.43 3.87
CA LYS A 177 -3.67 -4.87 5.27
C LYS A 177 -2.47 -5.66 5.82
N VAL A 178 -1.28 -5.12 5.62
CA VAL A 178 0.02 -5.69 6.00
C VAL A 178 0.84 -4.74 6.85
N VAL A 179 1.93 -5.24 7.45
CA VAL A 179 3.04 -4.43 8.00
C VAL A 179 4.05 -4.21 6.86
N PRO A 180 4.14 -3.00 6.26
CA PRO A 180 4.77 -2.83 4.94
C PRO A 180 6.28 -3.07 4.91
N PHE A 181 7.09 -2.38 5.72
CA PHE A 181 8.56 -2.39 5.52
C PHE A 181 9.20 -3.78 5.62
N PRO A 182 8.88 -4.62 6.62
CA PRO A 182 9.43 -5.99 6.68
C PRO A 182 8.95 -6.88 5.54
N MET A 183 7.75 -6.63 5.00
CA MET A 183 7.26 -7.36 3.84
C MET A 183 8.00 -6.94 2.58
N PHE A 184 8.21 -5.64 2.40
CA PHE A 184 8.91 -5.10 1.22
C PHE A 184 10.36 -5.54 1.20
N GLU A 185 11.03 -5.56 2.36
CA GLU A 185 12.38 -6.13 2.54
C GLU A 185 12.45 -7.59 2.08
N LEU A 186 11.50 -8.43 2.53
CA LEU A 186 11.48 -9.84 2.15
C LEU A 186 11.14 -10.04 0.66
N GLN A 187 10.24 -9.22 0.10
CA GLN A 187 9.90 -9.24 -1.32
C GLN A 187 11.10 -8.80 -2.18
N SER A 188 11.79 -7.71 -1.83
CA SER A 188 12.98 -7.25 -2.54
C SER A 188 14.09 -8.28 -2.49
N ASN A 189 14.30 -8.91 -1.33
CA ASN A 189 15.29 -9.98 -1.20
C ASN A 189 14.91 -11.17 -2.09
N TRP A 190 13.65 -11.61 -2.07
CA TRP A 190 13.12 -12.68 -2.93
C TRP A 190 13.37 -12.43 -4.42
N ILE A 191 12.99 -11.25 -4.89
CA ILE A 191 13.18 -10.83 -6.27
C ILE A 191 14.67 -10.76 -6.62
N ALA A 192 15.50 -10.15 -5.78
CA ALA A 192 16.94 -10.07 -6.02
C ALA A 192 17.60 -11.46 -6.06
N GLY A 193 17.16 -12.39 -5.21
CA GLY A 193 17.58 -13.79 -5.21
C GLY A 193 17.22 -14.49 -6.52
N ALA A 194 16.02 -14.28 -7.03
CA ALA A 194 15.58 -14.82 -8.31
C ALA A 194 16.40 -14.24 -9.49
N LEU A 195 16.54 -12.91 -9.53
CA LEU A 195 17.29 -12.21 -10.59
C LEU A 195 18.78 -12.57 -10.60
N SER A 196 19.39 -12.84 -9.43
CA SER A 196 20.78 -13.28 -9.37
C SER A 196 20.97 -14.78 -9.59
N GLY A 197 19.90 -15.54 -9.85
CA GLY A 197 19.94 -17.01 -9.97
C GLY A 197 20.21 -17.76 -8.66
N ARG A 198 20.12 -17.09 -7.50
CA ARG A 198 20.25 -17.72 -6.16
C ARG A 198 18.98 -18.46 -5.76
N ILE A 199 17.83 -18.01 -6.26
CA ILE A 199 16.54 -18.68 -6.13
C ILE A 199 16.10 -19.13 -7.51
N THR A 200 15.72 -20.40 -7.60
CA THR A 200 15.07 -20.94 -8.78
C THR A 200 13.57 -20.70 -8.66
N LEU A 201 12.98 -19.99 -9.63
CA LEU A 201 11.53 -19.85 -9.71
C LEU A 201 10.89 -21.18 -10.17
N PRO A 202 9.64 -21.47 -9.75
CA PRO A 202 8.86 -22.54 -10.35
C PRO A 202 8.69 -22.34 -11.86
N SER A 203 8.26 -23.38 -12.57
CA SER A 203 7.93 -23.24 -13.98
C SER A 203 6.75 -22.27 -14.16
N GLU A 204 6.62 -21.68 -15.35
CA GLU A 204 5.45 -20.83 -15.67
C GLU A 204 4.14 -21.58 -15.47
N GLU A 205 4.09 -22.86 -15.85
CA GLU A 205 2.94 -23.73 -15.64
C GLU A 205 2.60 -23.87 -14.16
N ASP A 206 3.59 -24.17 -13.30
CA ASP A 206 3.37 -24.30 -11.85
C ASP A 206 2.87 -22.99 -11.24
N MET A 207 3.47 -21.84 -11.61
CA MET A 207 3.03 -20.53 -11.14
C MET A 207 1.59 -20.22 -11.57
N MET A 208 1.21 -20.59 -12.78
CA MET A 208 -0.15 -20.39 -13.28
C MET A 208 -1.17 -21.29 -12.58
N VAL A 209 -0.81 -22.54 -12.29
CA VAL A 209 -1.64 -23.46 -11.50
C VAL A 209 -1.89 -22.93 -10.08
N GLU A 210 -0.88 -22.35 -9.44
CA GLU A 210 -1.04 -21.72 -8.12
C GLU A 210 -2.01 -20.53 -8.18
N ILE A 211 -1.88 -19.67 -9.20
CA ILE A 211 -2.77 -18.52 -9.41
C ILE A 211 -4.22 -18.97 -9.65
N GLU A 212 -4.43 -19.99 -10.47
CA GLU A 212 -5.76 -20.55 -10.75
C GLU A 212 -6.38 -21.18 -9.50
N THR A 213 -5.58 -21.91 -8.74
CA THR A 213 -6.00 -22.51 -7.46
C THR A 213 -6.41 -21.44 -6.44
N LEU A 214 -5.67 -20.34 -6.36
CA LEU A 214 -6.01 -19.20 -5.52
C LEU A 214 -7.37 -18.61 -5.90
N TYR A 215 -7.59 -18.36 -7.20
CA TYR A 215 -8.86 -17.79 -7.68
C TYR A 215 -10.04 -18.74 -7.44
N ALA A 216 -9.88 -20.03 -7.72
CA ALA A 216 -10.91 -21.03 -7.45
C ALA A 216 -11.24 -21.12 -5.95
N THR A 217 -10.23 -21.03 -5.09
CA THR A 217 -10.42 -21.01 -3.63
C THR A 217 -11.17 -19.76 -3.18
N HIS A 218 -10.82 -18.59 -3.70
CA HIS A 218 -11.52 -17.33 -3.39
C HIS A 218 -12.98 -17.39 -3.82
N GLU A 219 -13.25 -17.89 -5.03
CA GLU A 219 -14.62 -18.07 -5.55
C GLU A 219 -15.43 -19.01 -4.66
N ALA A 220 -14.87 -20.19 -4.31
CA ALA A 220 -15.52 -21.16 -3.44
C ALA A 220 -15.83 -20.61 -2.03
N GLN A 221 -15.01 -19.67 -1.53
CA GLN A 221 -15.21 -19.00 -0.24
C GLN A 221 -16.09 -17.74 -0.34
N GLY A 222 -16.55 -17.37 -1.54
CA GLY A 222 -17.32 -16.15 -1.78
C GLY A 222 -16.52 -14.87 -1.53
N ILE A 223 -15.19 -14.93 -1.62
CA ILE A 223 -14.29 -13.77 -1.45
C ILE A 223 -14.31 -12.94 -2.75
N PRO A 224 -14.75 -11.67 -2.70
CA PRO A 224 -14.76 -10.83 -3.89
C PRO A 224 -13.36 -10.55 -4.43
N LYS A 225 -13.20 -10.42 -5.76
CA LYS A 225 -11.90 -10.24 -6.42
C LYS A 225 -11.09 -9.04 -5.90
N ARG A 226 -11.74 -7.94 -5.49
CA ARG A 226 -11.06 -6.79 -4.83
C ARG A 226 -10.21 -7.17 -3.60
N TYR A 227 -10.46 -8.33 -2.97
CA TYR A 227 -9.69 -8.84 -1.83
C TYR A 227 -8.58 -9.82 -2.22
N THR A 228 -8.28 -10.02 -3.51
CA THR A 228 -7.22 -10.94 -3.96
C THR A 228 -5.88 -10.69 -3.27
N HIS A 229 -5.52 -9.43 -3.04
CA HIS A 229 -4.25 -9.06 -2.39
C HIS A 229 -4.40 -8.66 -0.91
N HIS A 230 -5.54 -8.97 -0.29
CA HIS A 230 -5.75 -8.71 1.13
C HIS A 230 -5.16 -9.85 1.97
N LEU A 231 -4.06 -9.59 2.67
CA LEU A 231 -3.43 -10.61 3.53
C LEU A 231 -3.90 -10.57 4.98
N GLY A 232 -4.12 -9.39 5.57
CA GLY A 232 -4.63 -9.31 6.94
C GLY A 232 -3.74 -10.04 7.96
N ILE A 233 -4.19 -11.19 8.49
CA ILE A 233 -3.39 -12.00 9.45
C ILE A 233 -2.45 -12.98 8.75
N THR A 234 -2.81 -13.48 7.57
CA THR A 234 -2.00 -14.45 6.80
C THR A 234 -0.73 -13.82 6.24
N GLN A 235 -0.57 -12.50 6.36
CA GLN A 235 0.66 -11.79 6.04
C GLN A 235 1.91 -12.40 6.73
N PHE A 236 1.74 -13.00 7.92
CA PHE A 236 2.84 -13.59 8.66
C PHE A 236 3.28 -14.92 8.04
N GLU A 237 2.33 -15.72 7.53
CA GLU A 237 2.62 -16.95 6.79
C GLU A 237 3.34 -16.62 5.49
N TYR A 238 2.84 -15.62 4.75
CA TYR A 238 3.50 -15.13 3.53
C TYR A 238 4.94 -14.66 3.78
N LYS A 239 5.16 -13.84 4.82
CA LYS A 239 6.52 -13.42 5.20
C LYS A 239 7.41 -14.58 5.63
N ASN A 240 6.87 -15.54 6.38
CA ASN A 240 7.64 -16.71 6.79
C ASN A 240 8.05 -17.57 5.58
N TRP A 241 7.15 -17.71 4.60
CA TRP A 241 7.44 -18.39 3.34
C TRP A 241 8.53 -17.66 2.53
N LEU A 242 8.49 -16.33 2.44
CA LEU A 242 9.57 -15.55 1.80
C LEU A 242 10.90 -15.74 2.54
N ALA A 243 10.90 -15.63 3.87
CA ALA A 243 12.10 -15.79 4.68
C ALA A 243 12.71 -17.19 4.55
N SER A 244 11.88 -18.24 4.44
CA SER A 244 12.35 -19.61 4.27
C SER A 244 13.08 -19.83 2.94
N GLN A 245 12.82 -19.02 1.90
CA GLN A 245 13.54 -19.12 0.63
C GLN A 245 15.04 -18.77 0.76
N PHE A 246 15.42 -18.08 1.84
CA PHE A 246 16.78 -17.62 2.10
C PHE A 246 17.41 -18.21 3.36
N GLY A 247 16.73 -19.16 4.01
CA GLY A 247 17.17 -19.71 5.30
C GLY A 247 17.12 -18.69 6.44
N CYS A 248 16.38 -17.58 6.30
CA CYS A 248 16.20 -16.59 7.36
C CYS A 248 15.13 -17.05 8.35
N SER A 249 15.25 -16.58 9.59
CA SER A 249 14.18 -16.73 10.58
C SER A 249 12.92 -16.01 10.11
N GLY A 250 11.75 -16.63 10.33
CA GLY A 250 10.46 -15.99 10.07
C GLY A 250 10.17 -14.80 10.99
N THR A 251 8.98 -14.23 10.86
CA THR A 251 8.54 -13.09 11.68
C THR A 251 8.58 -13.43 13.17
N GLU A 252 9.20 -12.56 13.96
CA GLU A 252 9.35 -12.70 15.41
C GLU A 252 7.99 -12.65 16.12
N GLU A 253 7.82 -13.46 17.17
CA GLU A 253 6.52 -13.63 17.84
C GLU A 253 6.01 -12.32 18.46
N TRP A 254 6.90 -11.55 19.10
CA TRP A 254 6.57 -10.24 19.67
C TRP A 254 5.99 -9.26 18.62
N ARG A 255 6.41 -9.38 17.35
CA ARG A 255 5.94 -8.53 16.25
C ARG A 255 4.51 -8.90 15.86
N LYS A 256 4.17 -10.20 15.87
CA LYS A 256 2.81 -10.70 15.67
C LYS A 256 1.88 -10.26 16.79
N GLU A 257 2.31 -10.43 18.04
CA GLU A 257 1.56 -9.98 19.22
C GLU A 257 1.31 -8.47 19.20
N THR A 258 2.31 -7.68 18.83
CA THR A 258 2.19 -6.22 18.72
C THR A 258 1.15 -5.82 17.67
N TYR A 259 1.15 -6.46 16.50
CA TYR A 259 0.17 -6.22 15.44
C TYR A 259 -1.25 -6.56 15.90
N LEU A 260 -1.45 -7.75 16.48
CA LEU A 260 -2.73 -8.22 17.00
C LEU A 260 -3.27 -7.27 18.08
N THR A 261 -2.42 -6.94 19.06
CA THR A 261 -2.75 -6.04 20.18
C THR A 261 -3.15 -4.65 19.66
N THR A 262 -2.40 -4.09 18.71
CA THR A 262 -2.71 -2.79 18.11
C THR A 262 -4.04 -2.83 17.36
N GLY A 263 -4.32 -3.93 16.63
CA GLY A 263 -5.60 -4.14 15.95
C GLY A 263 -6.78 -4.16 16.92
N VAL A 264 -6.66 -4.85 18.07
CA VAL A 264 -7.68 -4.87 19.12
C VAL A 264 -7.92 -3.47 19.69
N ARG A 265 -6.84 -2.73 19.99
CA ARG A 265 -6.93 -1.36 20.51
C ARG A 265 -7.67 -0.43 19.54
N LYS A 266 -7.37 -0.49 18.24
CA LYS A 266 -8.06 0.33 17.21
C LYS A 266 -9.57 0.05 17.18
N ARG A 267 -9.98 -1.23 17.18
CA ARG A 267 -11.40 -1.62 17.14
C ARG A 267 -12.20 -1.23 18.38
N ARG A 268 -11.57 -1.11 19.55
CA ARG A 268 -12.24 -0.72 20.80
C ARG A 268 -12.71 0.74 20.79
N ILE A 269 -12.07 1.60 20.00
CA ILE A 269 -12.32 3.05 19.99
C ILE A 269 -13.49 3.43 19.05
N GLY A 270 -13.91 2.56 18.12
CA GLY A 270 -14.82 2.91 17.00
C GLY A 270 -16.31 2.54 17.13
N LYS A 271 -16.84 2.20 18.31
CA LYS A 271 -18.26 1.77 18.45
C LYS A 271 -19.21 2.91 18.82
N SER A 272 -19.68 3.65 17.82
CA SER A 272 -20.98 4.35 17.86
C SER A 272 -21.50 4.53 16.43
N SER A 273 -22.54 3.78 16.04
CA SER A 273 -23.22 3.94 14.76
C SER A 273 -24.71 4.20 14.98
N LEU A 274 -25.25 5.20 14.28
CA LEU A 274 -26.67 5.51 14.18
C LEU A 274 -27.02 5.57 12.69
N CYS A 275 -28.14 4.93 12.33
CA CYS A 275 -28.69 4.91 10.98
C CYS A 275 -29.73 6.04 10.88
N PHE A 276 -29.65 6.91 9.87
CA PHE A 276 -30.69 7.92 9.65
C PHE A 276 -31.05 8.11 8.18
N SER A 277 -32.35 8.03 7.93
CA SER A 277 -33.07 8.51 6.76
C SER A 277 -33.34 10.01 6.91
N SER A 278 -33.09 10.76 5.83
CA SER A 278 -33.37 12.20 5.63
C SER A 278 -32.54 13.22 6.43
N LEU A 279 -31.50 13.82 5.81
CA LEU A 279 -30.79 14.96 6.41
C LEU A 279 -30.22 15.97 5.37
N PRO A 280 -30.09 17.26 5.71
CA PRO A 280 -29.68 18.36 4.83
C PRO A 280 -28.16 18.56 4.70
N ARG A 281 -27.74 19.32 3.68
CA ARG A 281 -26.38 19.79 3.29
C ARG A 281 -25.20 19.28 4.15
N PHE A 282 -24.51 18.26 3.64
CA PHE A 282 -23.30 17.68 4.22
C PHE A 282 -22.03 18.12 3.45
N LEU A 283 -20.87 17.64 3.88
CA LEU A 283 -19.62 17.56 3.09
C LEU A 283 -19.18 16.08 3.11
N PHE A 284 -19.02 15.46 1.94
CA PHE A 284 -18.56 14.08 1.82
C PHE A 284 -17.03 14.05 1.73
N VAL A 285 -16.37 13.25 2.57
CA VAL A 285 -14.91 13.02 2.57
C VAL A 285 -14.60 11.54 2.36
#